data_AF-A0A7Y2XRG4-F1
#
_entry.id   AF-A0A7Y2XRG4-F1
#
_cell.length_a   1.000
_cell.length_b   1.000
_cell.length_c   1.000
_cell.angle_alpha   90.00
_cell.angle_beta   90.00
_cell.angle_gamma   90.00
#
_symmetry.space_group_name_H-M   'P 1'
#
loop_
_entity.id
_entity.type
_entity.pdbx_description
1 polymer ?
#
loop_
_entity_poly.entity_id
_entity_poly.type
_entity_poly.pdbx_seq_one_letter_code
_entity_poly.pdbx_strand_id
1 'polypeptide(L)'
;MNFLRLLPVFISILLIAAHFLRAGQTIIVVIVLLLPLLLFLKKFWVPWIIQAILLLGALEWVLTLVATARFRIGQGEDWMRMAIILGAVALFTALSSLVFFSSALKKRYSGK
;
A
#
# COMPACT_ATOMS: atom_id res chain seq x y z
N MET A 1 -6.86 -18.08 -10.47
CA MET A 1 -6.10 -18.33 -9.21
C MET A 1 -6.23 -17.12 -8.29
N ASN A 2 -6.63 -17.30 -7.03
CA ASN A 2 -6.81 -16.16 -6.10
C ASN A 2 -5.50 -15.44 -5.76
N PHE A 3 -4.35 -16.13 -5.87
CA PHE A 3 -3.03 -15.56 -5.64
C PHE A 3 -2.70 -14.40 -6.58
N LEU A 4 -2.93 -14.57 -7.90
CA LEU A 4 -2.71 -13.51 -8.89
C LEU A 4 -3.55 -12.25 -8.61
N ARG A 5 -4.75 -12.42 -8.04
CA ARG A 5 -5.63 -11.30 -7.66
C ARG A 5 -5.13 -10.54 -6.43
N LEU A 6 -4.34 -11.18 -5.57
CA LEU A 6 -3.75 -10.57 -4.38
C LEU A 6 -2.37 -9.98 -4.65
N LEU A 7 -1.76 -10.26 -5.81
CA LEU A 7 -0.44 -9.75 -6.17
C LEU A 7 -0.31 -8.22 -6.00
N PRO A 8 -1.28 -7.38 -6.41
CA PRO A 8 -1.19 -5.93 -6.20
C PRO A 8 -1.12 -5.54 -4.72
N VAL A 9 -1.81 -6.30 -3.84
CA VAL A 9 -1.79 -6.09 -2.39
C VAL A 9 -0.41 -6.42 -1.81
N PHE A 10 0.18 -7.56 -2.20
CA PHE A 10 1.53 -7.93 -1.76
C PHE A 10 2.55 -6.86 -2.17
N ILE A 11 2.53 -6.43 -3.44
CA ILE A 11 3.45 -5.40 -3.95
C ILE A 11 3.24 -4.09 -3.17
N SER A 12 2.00 -3.67 -2.96
CA SER A 12 1.68 -2.44 -2.21
C SER A 12 2.21 -2.48 -0.77
N ILE A 13 2.05 -3.61 -0.07
CA ILE A 13 2.58 -3.79 1.28
C ILE A 13 4.12 -3.72 1.29
N LEU A 14 4.79 -4.33 0.30
CA LEU A 14 6.24 -4.25 0.18
C LEU A 14 6.73 -2.82 -0.10
N LEU A 15 6.02 -2.06 -0.94
CA LEU A 15 6.33 -0.65 -1.19
C LEU A 15 6.21 0.17 0.10
N ILE A 16 5.14 -0.02 0.88
CA ILE A 16 4.95 0.65 2.18
C ILE A 16 6.10 0.26 3.14
N ALA A 17 6.49 -1.01 3.20
CA ALA A 17 7.62 -1.45 4.02
C ALA A 17 8.93 -0.78 3.59
N ALA A 18 9.18 -0.66 2.27
CA ALA A 18 10.37 0.01 1.74
C ALA A 18 10.41 1.50 2.10
N HIS A 19 9.25 2.18 2.14
CA HIS A 19 9.15 3.57 2.61
C HIS A 19 9.60 3.70 4.07
N PHE A 20 9.04 2.87 4.97
CA PHE A 20 9.41 2.91 6.39
C PHE A 20 10.86 2.47 6.63
N LEU A 21 11.39 1.57 5.79
CA LEU A 21 12.80 1.19 5.83
C LEU A 21 13.69 2.39 5.49
N ARG A 22 13.34 3.14 4.45
CA ARG A 22 14.05 4.38 4.08
C ARG A 22 13.97 5.43 5.18
N ALA A 23 12.88 5.48 5.93
CA ALA A 23 12.70 6.37 7.08
C ALA A 23 13.41 5.87 8.36
N GLY A 24 14.08 4.72 8.34
CA GLY A 24 14.77 4.14 9.50
C GLY A 24 13.84 3.50 10.54
N GLN A 25 12.55 3.35 10.24
CA GLN A 25 11.51 2.87 11.17
C GLN A 25 11.42 1.34 11.17
N THR A 26 12.47 0.66 11.64
CA THR A 26 12.63 -0.81 11.54
C THR A 26 11.48 -1.60 12.18
N ILE A 27 10.95 -1.15 13.33
CA ILE A 27 9.81 -1.79 14.00
C ILE A 27 8.57 -1.80 13.09
N ILE A 28 8.28 -0.66 12.44
CA ILE A 28 7.14 -0.53 11.53
C ILE A 28 7.35 -1.42 10.30
N VAL A 29 8.57 -1.50 9.77
CA VAL A 29 8.89 -2.40 8.65
C VAL A 29 8.52 -3.84 8.97
N VAL A 30 8.95 -4.35 10.13
CA VAL A 30 8.63 -5.72 10.55
C VAL A 30 7.12 -5.93 10.66
N ILE A 31 6.41 -5.00 11.29
CA ILE A 31 4.94 -5.07 11.40
C ILE A 31 4.30 -5.14 10.01
N VAL A 32 4.70 -4.25 9.10
CA VAL A 32 4.15 -4.18 7.74
C VAL A 32 4.44 -5.46 6.95
N LEU A 33 5.63 -6.04 7.09
CA LEU A 33 6.00 -7.29 6.42
C LEU A 33 5.23 -8.52 6.94
N LEU A 34 4.68 -8.46 8.15
CA LEU A 34 3.84 -9.54 8.70
C LEU A 34 2.37 -9.45 8.23
N LEU A 35 1.89 -8.29 7.79
CA LEU A 35 0.50 -8.09 7.35
C LEU A 35 0.04 -9.01 6.22
N PRO A 36 0.85 -9.37 5.21
CA PRO A 36 0.42 -10.30 4.16
C PRO A 36 0.06 -11.68 4.71
N LEU A 37 0.55 -12.05 5.91
CA LEU A 37 0.18 -13.31 6.55
C LEU A 37 -1.32 -13.36 6.88
N LEU A 38 -1.96 -12.21 7.12
CA LEU A 38 -3.40 -12.11 7.35
C LEU A 38 -4.20 -12.56 6.12
N LEU A 39 -3.67 -12.44 4.89
CA LEU A 39 -4.34 -12.86 3.65
C LEU A 39 -4.54 -14.39 3.56
N PHE A 40 -3.82 -15.16 4.37
CA PHE A 40 -4.04 -16.60 4.50
C PHE A 40 -5.21 -16.93 5.44
N LEU A 41 -5.59 -16.01 6.33
CA LEU A 41 -6.77 -16.14 7.18
C LEU A 41 -8.03 -15.88 6.34
N LYS A 42 -8.92 -16.87 6.25
CA LYS A 42 -10.17 -16.79 5.47
C LYS A 42 -11.32 -16.16 6.28
N LYS A 43 -11.02 -15.03 6.95
CA LYS A 43 -11.94 -14.34 7.88
C LYS A 43 -12.51 -13.07 7.25
N PHE A 44 -13.75 -12.72 7.61
CA PHE A 44 -14.46 -11.56 7.06
C PHE A 44 -13.84 -10.19 7.40
N TRP A 45 -13.10 -10.10 8.51
CA TRP A 45 -12.45 -8.87 8.94
C TRP A 45 -11.11 -8.60 8.22
N VAL A 46 -10.51 -9.61 7.59
CA VAL A 46 -9.20 -9.48 6.93
C VAL A 46 -9.21 -8.46 5.80
N PRO A 47 -10.17 -8.48 4.86
CA PRO A 47 -10.27 -7.45 3.82
C PRO A 47 -10.36 -6.04 4.40
N TRP A 48 -11.12 -5.82 5.46
CA TRP A 48 -11.27 -4.51 6.09
C TRP A 48 -9.95 -3.96 6.61
N ILE A 49 -9.19 -4.78 7.35
CA ILE A 49 -7.89 -4.37 7.87
C ILE A 49 -6.91 -4.08 6.73
N ILE A 50 -6.83 -4.95 5.73
CA ILE A 50 -5.89 -4.77 4.63
C ILE A 50 -6.27 -3.56 3.77
N GLN A 51 -7.56 -3.34 3.49
CA GLN A 51 -8.02 -2.15 2.78
C GLN A 51 -7.68 -0.87 3.55
N ALA A 52 -7.91 -0.84 4.87
CA ALA A 52 -7.55 0.31 5.69
C ALA A 52 -6.04 0.60 5.61
N ILE A 53 -5.20 -0.42 5.71
CA ILE A 53 -3.74 -0.28 5.61
C ILE A 53 -3.31 0.23 4.23
N LEU A 54 -3.90 -0.29 3.15
CA LEU A 54 -3.60 0.17 1.79
C LEU A 54 -4.01 1.63 1.59
N LEU A 55 -5.17 2.04 2.11
CA LEU A 55 -5.63 3.43 2.00
C LEU A 55 -4.77 4.38 2.83
N LEU A 56 -4.37 3.97 4.04
CA LEU A 56 -3.41 4.72 4.86
C LEU A 56 -2.03 4.81 4.20
N GLY A 57 -1.55 3.72 3.61
CA GLY A 57 -0.30 3.72 2.85
C GLY A 57 -0.36 4.60 1.60
N ALA A 58 -1.49 4.61 0.89
CA ALA A 58 -1.70 5.53 -0.23
C ALA A 58 -1.69 6.99 0.22
N LEU A 59 -2.31 7.30 1.36
CA LEU A 59 -2.25 8.63 1.97
C LEU A 59 -0.81 9.01 2.33
N GLU A 60 -0.05 8.12 2.97
CA GLU A 60 1.36 8.31 3.31
C GLU A 60 2.21 8.63 2.06
N TRP A 61 1.94 7.96 0.93
CA TRP A 61 2.60 8.28 -0.34
C TRP A 61 2.27 9.69 -0.85
N VAL A 62 1.01 10.13 -0.73
CA VAL A 62 0.60 11.49 -1.10
C VAL A 62 1.28 12.52 -0.20
N LEU A 63 1.32 12.29 1.11
CA LEU A 63 2.01 13.16 2.06
C LEU A 63 3.50 13.26 1.75
N THR A 64 4.14 12.12 1.47
CA THR A 64 5.55 12.05 1.07
C THR A 64 5.82 12.79 -0.23
N LEU A 65 4.95 12.63 -1.23
CA LEU A 65 5.02 13.34 -2.50
C LEU A 65 4.97 14.85 -2.27
N VAL A 66 3.97 15.34 -1.54
CA VAL A 66 3.78 16.78 -1.30
C VAL A 66 4.97 17.36 -0.55
N ALA A 67 5.45 16.69 0.51
CA ALA A 67 6.61 17.13 1.28
C ALA A 67 7.88 17.19 0.42
N THR A 68 8.16 16.13 -0.35
CA THR A 68 9.35 16.03 -1.20
C THR A 68 9.30 17.03 -2.36
N ALA A 69 8.12 17.22 -2.97
CA ALA A 69 7.93 18.18 -4.06
C ALA A 69 8.15 19.62 -3.57
N ARG A 70 7.57 20.00 -2.43
CA ARG A 70 7.78 21.32 -1.82
C ARG A 70 9.25 21.59 -1.53
N PHE A 71 9.96 20.61 -0.98
CA PHE A 71 11.39 20.72 -0.72
C PHE A 71 12.18 20.98 -2.01
N ARG A 72 11.96 20.17 -3.05
CA ARG A 72 12.67 20.31 -4.35
C ARG A 72 12.37 21.62 -5.07
N ILE A 73 11.10 22.02 -5.08
CA ILE A 73 10.69 23.32 -5.68
C ILE A 73 11.41 24.47 -4.97
N GLY A 74 11.52 24.43 -3.64
CA GLY A 74 12.25 25.43 -2.87
C GLY A 74 13.76 25.46 -3.13
N GLN A 75 14.33 24.37 -3.64
CA GLN A 75 15.74 24.28 -4.05
C GLN A 75 15.95 24.52 -5.56
N GLY A 76 14.89 24.79 -6.32
CA GLY A 76 14.97 24.92 -7.78
C GLY A 76 15.28 23.62 -8.52
N GLU A 77 15.09 22.46 -7.87
CA GLU A 77 15.35 21.14 -8.44
C GLU A 77 14.16 20.62 -9.28
N ASP A 78 14.43 19.72 -10.23
CA ASP A 78 13.37 18.98 -10.93
C ASP A 78 12.63 18.04 -9.96
N TRP A 79 11.32 18.22 -9.87
CA TRP A 79 10.41 17.46 -9.02
C TRP A 79 9.40 16.64 -9.82
N MET A 80 9.22 16.93 -11.11
CA MET A 80 8.10 16.41 -11.89
C MET A 80 8.20 14.89 -12.07
N ARG A 81 9.40 14.38 -12.37
CA ARG A 81 9.66 12.94 -12.48
C ARG A 81 9.33 12.20 -11.20
N MET A 82 9.75 12.74 -10.05
CA MET A 82 9.50 12.15 -8.73
C MET A 82 8.01 12.18 -8.37
N ALA A 83 7.30 13.28 -8.68
CA ALA A 83 5.87 13.38 -8.44
C ALA A 83 5.05 12.39 -9.27
N ILE A 84 5.42 12.18 -10.54
CA ILE A 84 4.77 11.17 -11.40
C ILE A 84 4.96 9.76 -10.80
N ILE A 85 6.17 9.42 -10.38
CA ILE A 85 6.47 8.10 -9.81
C ILE A 85 5.71 7.89 -8.49
N LEU A 86 5.83 8.82 -7.53
CA LEU A 86 5.15 8.68 -6.25
C LEU A 86 3.63 8.76 -6.38
N GLY A 87 3.11 9.56 -7.31
CA GLY A 87 1.68 9.63 -7.60
C GLY A 87 1.16 8.31 -8.16
N ALA A 88 1.91 7.68 -9.06
CA ALA A 88 1.58 6.35 -9.58
C ALA A 88 1.62 5.28 -8.48
N VAL A 89 2.61 5.33 -7.58
CA VAL A 89 2.70 4.42 -6.42
C VAL A 89 1.52 4.61 -5.47
N ALA A 90 1.13 5.85 -5.17
CA ALA A 90 -0.02 6.16 -4.34
C ALA A 90 -1.32 5.61 -4.95
N LEU A 91 -1.53 5.87 -6.25
CA LEU A 91 -2.70 5.40 -6.99
C LEU A 91 -2.74 3.87 -7.06
N PHE A 92 -1.62 3.22 -7.37
CA PHE A 92 -1.50 1.77 -7.40
C PHE A 92 -1.84 1.15 -6.03
N THR A 93 -1.34 1.74 -4.95
CA THR A 93 -1.61 1.30 -3.57
C THR A 93 -3.11 1.42 -3.25
N ALA A 94 -3.74 2.55 -3.61
CA ALA A 94 -5.17 2.76 -3.40
C ALA A 94 -6.02 1.79 -4.22
N LEU A 95 -5.71 1.60 -5.51
CA LEU A 95 -6.44 0.69 -6.40
C LEU A 95 -6.28 -0.78 -5.99
N SER A 96 -5.16 -1.13 -5.35
CA SER A 96 -4.96 -2.48 -4.80
C SER A 96 -5.97 -2.83 -3.71
N SER A 97 -6.58 -1.85 -3.04
CA SER A 97 -7.67 -2.10 -2.08
C SER A 97 -8.95 -2.62 -2.76
N LEU A 98 -9.12 -2.33 -4.06
CA LEU A 98 -10.34 -2.69 -4.79
C LEU A 98 -10.43 -4.18 -5.13
N VAL A 99 -9.32 -4.93 -5.06
CA VAL A 99 -9.30 -6.36 -5.41
C VAL A 99 -10.30 -7.16 -4.57
N PHE A 100 -10.52 -6.75 -3.33
CA PHE A 100 -11.45 -7.38 -2.38
C PHE A 100 -12.92 -7.20 -2.77
N PHE A 101 -13.26 -6.29 -3.69
CA PHE A 101 -14.62 -6.20 -4.23
C PHE A 101 -14.98 -7.31 -5.21
N SER A 102 -13.98 -8.04 -5.73
CA SER A 102 -14.22 -9.15 -6.65
C SER A 102 -15.00 -10.30 -6.00
N SER A 103 -15.95 -10.89 -6.74
CA SER A 103 -16.79 -12.00 -6.28
C SER A 103 -15.96 -13.19 -5.74
N ALA A 104 -14.82 -13.48 -6.38
CA ALA A 104 -13.90 -14.53 -5.97
C ALA A 104 -13.29 -14.30 -4.57
N LEU A 105 -12.85 -13.07 -4.27
CA LEU A 105 -12.29 -12.75 -2.96
C LEU A 105 -13.37 -12.54 -1.90
N LYS A 106 -14.53 -11.97 -2.25
CA LYS A 106 -15.71 -11.94 -1.36
C LYS A 106 -16.08 -13.34 -0.86
N LYS A 107 -16.13 -14.35 -1.77
CA LYS A 107 -16.39 -15.75 -1.40
C LYS A 107 -15.27 -16.36 -0.54
N ARG A 108 -14.00 -15.99 -0.76
CA ARG A 108 -12.88 -16.48 0.06
C ARG A 108 -12.95 -16.00 1.50
N TYR A 109 -13.35 -14.75 1.70
CA TYR A 109 -13.36 -14.09 3.02
C TYR A 109 -14.75 -14.08 3.68
N SER A 110 -15.77 -14.75 3.14
CA SER A 110 -17.10 -14.80 3.75
C SER A 110 -17.19 -15.68 5.02
N GLY A 111 -16.07 -16.26 5.48
CA GLY A 111 -16.04 -17.10 6.68
C GLY A 111 -16.13 -16.28 7.97
N LYS A 112 -16.97 -16.75 8.92
CA LYS A 112 -17.00 -16.28 10.31
C LYS A 112 -15.63 -16.47 10.98
#